data_AF-A0A2D5I306-F1
#
_entry.id   AF-A0A2D5I306-F1
#
_cell.length_a   1.000
_cell.length_b   1.000
_cell.length_c   1.000
_cell.angle_alpha   90.00
_cell.angle_beta   90.00
_cell.angle_gamma   90.00
#
_symmetry.space_group_name_H-M   'P 1'
#
loop_
_entity.id
_entity.type
_entity.pdbx_description
1 polymer ?
#
loop_
_entity_poly.entity_id
_entity_poly.type
_entity_poly.pdbx_seq_one_letter_code
_entity_poly.pdbx_strand_id
1 'polypeptide(L)' 'EQYINLLYQNVLNRTPAEFEVEYYKDRFQEGSTDWNTTLVFFAESPENILAVAPEIENGVFLSDIA' A
#
# COMPACT_ATOMS: atom_id res chain seq x y z
N GLU A 1 10.99 5.11 7.14
CA GLU A 1 9.74 5.46 7.86
C GLU A 1 8.77 6.23 6.98
N GLN A 2 9.07 7.47 6.56
CA GLN A 2 8.14 8.27 5.74
C GLN A 2 7.63 7.55 4.48
N TYR A 3 8.52 6.89 3.73
CA TYR A 3 8.13 6.10 2.56
C TYR A 3 7.10 5.01 2.89
N ILE A 4 7.33 4.23 3.95
CA ILE A 4 6.43 3.15 4.38
C ILE A 4 5.07 3.72 4.80
N ASN A 5 5.07 4.82 5.57
CA ASN A 5 3.83 5.51 5.94
C ASN A 5 3.05 5.99 4.72
N LEU A 6 3.74 6.49 3.68
CA LEU A 6 3.11 6.89 2.43
C LEU A 6 2.54 5.71 1.64
N LEU A 7 3.14 4.51 1.70
CA LEU A 7 2.55 3.32 1.08
C LEU A 7 1.23 2.94 1.77
N TYR A 8 1.22 2.90 3.10
CA TYR A 8 -0.01 2.65 3.86
C TYR A 8 -1.10 3.67 3.57
N GLN A 9 -0.74 4.95 3.51
CA GLN A 9 -1.70 6.02 3.27
C GLN A 9 -2.23 6.02 1.83
N ASN A 10 -1.36 5.85 0.83
CA ASN A 10 -1.74 6.05 -0.57
C ASN A 10 -2.23 4.77 -1.26
N VAL A 11 -1.83 3.60 -0.77
CA VAL A 11 -2.24 2.31 -1.36
C VAL A 11 -3.32 1.65 -0.52
N LEU A 12 -3.22 1.71 0.82
CA LEU A 12 -4.18 1.03 1.71
C LEU A 12 -5.16 1.97 2.40
N ASN A 13 -5.03 3.29 2.15
CA ASN A 13 -5.85 4.34 2.76
C ASN A 13 -5.96 4.25 4.29
N ARG A 14 -4.87 3.90 4.98
CA ARG A 14 -4.83 3.82 6.45
C ARG A 14 -3.49 4.23 7.05
N THR A 15 -3.51 4.49 8.35
CA THR A 15 -2.28 4.66 9.16
C THR A 15 -1.77 3.29 9.61
N PRO A 16 -0.46 2.99 9.48
CA PRO A 16 0.11 1.76 9.99
C PRO A 16 0.29 1.79 11.52
N ALA A 17 0.32 0.61 12.12
CA ALA A 17 0.85 0.43 13.46
C ALA A 17 2.39 0.50 13.46
N GLU A 18 2.99 0.81 14.61
CA GLU A 18 4.45 0.95 14.74
C GLU A 18 5.21 -0.31 14.31
N PHE A 19 4.71 -1.50 14.71
CA PHE A 19 5.36 -2.77 14.35
C PHE A 19 5.32 -3.07 12.85
N GLU A 20 4.33 -2.56 12.13
CA GLU A 20 4.23 -2.71 10.68
C GLU A 20 5.30 -1.88 9.97
N VAL A 21 5.57 -0.68 10.47
CA VAL A 21 6.65 0.18 9.97
C VAL A 21 8.01 -0.46 10.24
N GLU A 22 8.21 -1.01 11.43
CA GLU A 22 9.47 -1.67 11.81
C GLU A 22 9.74 -2.92 10.96
N TYR A 23 8.71 -3.74 10.71
CA TYR A 23 8.80 -4.92 9.85
C TYR A 23 9.36 -4.62 8.44
N TYR A 24 8.98 -3.50 7.84
CA TYR A 24 9.50 -3.10 6.52
C TYR A 24 10.86 -2.41 6.63
N LYS A 25 11.13 -1.63 7.70
CA LYS A 25 12.46 -1.06 7.94
C LYS A 25 13.53 -2.14 8.01
N ASP A 26 13.27 -3.21 8.77
CA ASP A 26 14.21 -4.33 8.92
C ASP A 26 14.52 -4.97 7.56
N ARG A 27 13.49 -5.19 6.73
CA ARG A 27 13.68 -5.76 5.38
C ARG A 27 14.50 -4.89 4.45
N PHE A 28 14.30 -3.57 4.51
CA PHE A 28 15.12 -2.64 3.74
C PHE A 28 16.57 -2.66 4.22
N GLN A 29 16.80 -2.74 5.53
CA GLN A 29 18.14 -2.80 6.10
C GLN A 29 18.86 -4.11 5.75
N GLU A 30 18.13 -5.23 5.76
CA GLU A 30 18.63 -6.56 5.37
C GLU A 30 18.82 -6.71 3.86
N GLY A 31 18.27 -5.80 3.05
CA GLY A 31 18.28 -5.90 1.59
C GLY A 31 17.38 -7.00 1.04
N SER A 32 16.41 -7.48 1.82
CA SER A 32 15.45 -8.51 1.39
C SER A 32 14.32 -7.94 0.53
N THR A 33 14.22 -6.60 0.45
CA THR A 33 13.35 -5.89 -0.49
C THR A 33 13.92 -4.52 -0.85
N ASP A 34 13.37 -3.92 -1.90
CA ASP A 34 13.65 -2.56 -2.37
C ASP A 34 12.34 -1.77 -2.51
N TRP A 35 12.45 -0.47 -2.82
CA TRP A 35 11.30 0.43 -2.83
C TRP A 35 10.24 -0.01 -3.86
N ASN A 36 10.67 -0.38 -5.07
CA ASN A 36 9.79 -0.77 -6.16
C ASN A 36 9.09 -2.09 -5.83
N THR A 37 9.85 -3.07 -5.35
CA THR A 37 9.31 -4.37 -4.93
C THR A 37 8.29 -4.21 -3.79
N THR A 38 8.57 -3.34 -2.81
CA THR A 38 7.64 -3.09 -1.70
C THR A 38 6.36 -2.41 -2.19
N LEU A 39 6.43 -1.45 -3.13
CA LEU A 39 5.24 -0.83 -3.70
C LEU A 39 4.34 -1.87 -4.38
N VAL A 40 4.93 -2.81 -5.14
CA VAL A 40 4.18 -3.90 -5.76
C VAL A 40 3.52 -4.78 -4.69
N PHE A 41 4.20 -5.11 -3.59
CA PHE A 41 3.59 -5.89 -2.51
C PHE A 41 2.38 -5.22 -1.88
N PHE A 42 2.40 -3.90 -1.73
CA PHE A 42 1.23 -3.16 -1.24
C PHE A 42 0.10 -3.17 -2.27
N ALA A 43 0.40 -2.87 -3.54
CA ALA A 43 -0.59 -2.80 -4.61
C ALA A 43 -1.27 -4.16 -4.88
N GLU A 44 -0.51 -5.25 -4.76
CA GLU A 44 -1.01 -6.62 -4.99
C GLU A 44 -1.47 -7.31 -3.69
N SER A 45 -1.48 -6.59 -2.56
CA SER A 45 -1.90 -7.18 -1.29
C SER A 45 -3.38 -7.56 -1.31
N PRO A 46 -3.79 -8.63 -0.61
CA PRO A 46 -5.22 -8.94 -0.41
C PRO A 46 -5.99 -7.77 0.19
N GLU A 47 -5.33 -6.98 1.05
CA GLU A 47 -5.92 -5.78 1.64
C GLU A 47 -6.29 -4.74 0.58
N ASN A 48 -5.35 -4.38 -0.31
CA ASN A 48 -5.63 -3.45 -1.40
C ASN A 48 -6.70 -4.00 -2.35
N ILE A 49 -6.58 -5.27 -2.77
CA ILE A 49 -7.53 -5.92 -3.67
C ILE A 49 -8.95 -5.85 -3.12
N LEU A 50 -9.15 -6.16 -1.84
CA LEU A 50 -10.46 -6.11 -1.20
C LEU A 50 -10.98 -4.67 -1.06
N ALA A 51 -10.09 -3.70 -0.86
CA ALA A 51 -10.46 -2.29 -0.77
C ALA A 51 -10.97 -1.74 -2.12
N VAL A 52 -10.31 -2.09 -3.23
CA VAL A 52 -10.67 -1.58 -4.58
C VAL A 52 -11.71 -2.42 -5.30
N ALA A 53 -11.94 -3.67 -4.87
CA ALA A 53 -12.89 -4.58 -5.53
C ALA A 53 -14.29 -3.99 -5.75
N PRO A 54 -14.93 -3.27 -4.79
CA PRO A 54 -16.25 -2.69 -5.00
C PRO A 54 -16.28 -1.63 -6.11
N GLU A 55 -15.22 -0.83 -6.24
CA GLU A 55 -15.09 0.19 -7.28
C GLU A 55 -14.87 -0.47 -8.66
N ILE A 56 -14.07 -1.54 -8.70
CA ILE A 56 -13.81 -2.30 -9.93
C ILE A 56 -15.08 -3.04 -10.40
N GLU A 57 -15.84 -3.65 -9.49
CA GLU A 57 -17.07 -4.38 -9.82
C GLU A 57 -18.11 -3.48 -10.51
N ASN A 58 -18.20 -2.23 -10.07
CA ASN A 58 -19.12 -1.24 -10.64
C ASN A 58 -18.51 -0.45 -11.82
N GLY A 59 -17.20 -0.58 -12.05
CA GLY A 59 -16.43 0.21 -13.01
C GLY A 59 -15.86 1.49 -12.38
N VAL A 60 -14.63 1.85 -12.78
CA VAL A 60 -13.96 3.06 -12.31
C VAL A 60 -14.35 4.25 -13.19
N PHE A 61 -15.18 5.16 -12.68
CA PHE A 61 -15.64 6.35 -13.40
C PHE A 61 -14.88 7.60 -12.92
N LEU A 62 -14.24 8.31 -13.87
CA LEU A 62 -13.47 9.53 -13.59
C LEU A 62 -14.36 10.78 -13.42
N SER A 63 -15.68 10.65 -13.44
CA SER A 63 -16.62 11.78 -13.40
C SER A 63 -16.70 12.49 -12.05
N ASP A 64 -16.16 11.89 -10.98
CA ASP A 64 -16.21 12.42 -9.62
C ASP A 64 -14.97 13.28 -9.26
N ILE A 65 -14.12 13.58 -10.24
CA ILE A 65 -12.92 14.45 -10.09
C ILE A 65 -13.24 15.90 -10.50
N ALA A 66 -14.46 16.38 -10.21
CA ALA A 66 -14.90 17.76 -10.47
C ALA A 66 -14.71 18.66 -9.25
#